data_AF-A0A0B2PQD3-F1
#
_entry.id   AF-A0A0B2PQD3-F1
#
_cell.length_a   1.000
_cell.length_b   1.000
_cell.length_c   1.000
_cell.angle_alpha   90.00
_cell.angle_beta   90.00
_cell.angle_gamma   90.00
#
_symmetry.space_group_name_H-M   'P 1'
#
loop_
_entity.id
_entity.type
_entity.pdbx_description
1 polymer ?
#
loop_
_entity_poly.entity_id
_entity_poly.type
_entity_poly.pdbx_seq_one_letter_code
_entity_poly.pdbx_strand_id
1 'polypeptide(L)' 'WNELKPEFLRFFSEFYVNAVFPKGLNSSFIALIPKIKDPQLISDFRPISLIGCVYKIIAKVLSNRLSKVMN' A
#
# COMPACT_ATOMS: atom_id res chain seq x y z
N TRP A 1 15.77 -10.49 8.06
CA TRP A 1 14.87 -11.39 7.31
C TRP A 1 14.32 -12.50 8.20
N ASN A 2 15.16 -13.16 8.99
CA ASN A 2 14.76 -14.24 9.89
C ASN A 2 13.57 -13.88 10.82
N GLU A 3 13.53 -12.65 11.33
CA GLU A 3 12.42 -12.17 12.17
C GLU A 3 11.16 -11.77 11.39
N LEU A 4 11.32 -11.16 10.21
CA LEU A 4 10.21 -10.58 9.46
C LEU A 4 9.51 -11.59 8.55
N LYS A 5 10.25 -12.58 8.03
CA LYS A 5 9.74 -13.58 7.08
C LYS A 5 8.51 -14.33 7.62
N PRO A 6 8.50 -14.83 8.87
CA PRO A 6 7.35 -15.56 9.39
C PRO A 6 6.09 -14.70 9.40
N GLU A 7 6.20 -13.44 9.85
CA GLU A 7 5.09 -12.50 9.88
C GLU A 7 4.58 -12.19 8.47
N PHE A 8 5.47 -11.89 7.53
CA PHE A 8 5.09 -11.66 6.13
C PHE A 8 4.34 -12.85 5.54
N LEU A 9 4.85 -14.07 5.72
CA LEU A 9 4.20 -15.29 5.20
C LEU A 9 2.84 -15.53 5.84
N ARG A 10 2.71 -15.28 7.15
CA ARG A 10 1.44 -15.36 7.87
C ARG A 10 0.42 -14.39 7.27
N PHE A 11 0.79 -13.13 7.06
CA PHE A 11 -0.09 -12.13 6.44
C PHE A 11 -0.54 -12.53 5.03
N PHE A 12 0.38 -13.03 4.20
CA PHE A 12 0.04 -13.50 2.86
C PHE A 12 -0.89 -14.70 2.89
N SER A 13 -0.67 -15.65 3.80
CA SER A 13 -1.52 -16.83 3.96
C SER A 13 -2.93 -16.45 4.42
N GLU A 14 -3.06 -15.57 5.42
CA GLU A 14 -4.34 -15.08 5.90
C GLU A 14 -5.12 -14.33 4.80
N PHE A 15 -4.46 -13.46 4.05
CA PHE A 15 -5.07 -12.76 2.92
C PHE A 15 -5.49 -13.73 1.81
N TYR A 16 -4.66 -14.73 1.52
CA TYR A 16 -4.96 -15.71 0.47
C TYR A 16 -6.19 -16.56 0.79
N VAL A 17 -6.34 -16.99 2.05
CA VAL A 17 -7.47 -17.84 2.49
C VAL A 17 -8.75 -17.03 2.65
N ASN A 18 -8.66 -15.83 3.25
CA ASN A 18 -9.85 -15.08 3.65
C ASN A 18 -10.23 -13.95 2.69
N ALA A 19 -9.33 -13.55 1.78
CA ALA A 19 -9.47 -12.36 0.93
C ALA A 19 -9.74 -11.05 1.71
N VAL A 20 -9.34 -11.00 2.98
CA VAL A 20 -9.55 -9.85 3.88
C VAL A 20 -8.19 -9.32 4.33
N PHE A 21 -8.07 -8.00 4.36
CA PHE A 21 -6.94 -7.34 5.00
C PHE A 21 -7.17 -7.26 6.52
N PRO A 22 -6.18 -7.63 7.34
CA PRO A 22 -6.23 -7.36 8.77
C PRO A 22 -6.50 -5.89 9.06
N LYS A 23 -7.25 -5.63 10.14
CA LYS A 23 -7.66 -4.28 10.53
C LYS A 23 -6.45 -3.36 10.66
N GLY A 24 -6.50 -2.21 10.01
CA GLY A 24 -5.44 -1.19 10.05
C GLY A 24 -4.34 -1.36 8.99
N LEU A 25 -4.29 -2.48 8.27
CA LEU A 25 -3.24 -2.70 7.26
C LEU A 25 -3.42 -1.81 6.00
N ASN A 26 -4.65 -1.39 5.73
CA ASN A 26 -4.99 -0.40 4.70
C ASN A 26 -5.03 1.04 5.25
N SER A 27 -4.66 1.26 6.51
CA SER A 27 -4.54 2.60 7.07
C SER A 27 -3.43 3.36 6.34
N SER A 28 -3.66 4.64 6.10
CA SER A 28 -2.71 5.50 5.40
C SER A 28 -2.68 6.88 6.01
N PHE A 29 -1.51 7.50 5.99
CA PHE A 29 -1.36 8.91 6.29
C PHE A 29 -1.33 9.71 5.00
N ILE A 30 -1.96 10.87 4.98
CA ILE A 30 -1.84 11.81 3.86
C ILE A 30 -0.71 12.76 4.19
N ALA A 31 0.35 12.73 3.38
CA ALA A 31 1.39 13.75 3.41
C ALA A 31 1.16 14.74 2.28
N LEU A 32 1.27 16.04 2.58
CA LEU A 32 1.15 17.11 1.60
C LEU A 32 2.54 17.51 1.12
N ILE A 33 2.87 17.22 -0.15
CA ILE A 33 4.15 17.59 -0.75
C ILE A 33 3.96 18.92 -1.51
N PRO A 34 4.71 19.98 -1.18
CA PRO A 34 4.68 21.24 -1.94
C PRO A 34 5.01 21.02 -3.42
N LYS A 35 4.23 21.61 -4.33
CA LYS A 35 4.57 21.66 -5.77
C LYS A 35 5.41 22.88 -6.14
N ILE A 36 5.39 23.92 -5.30
CA ILE A 36 6.07 25.21 -5.52
C ILE A 36 6.86 25.61 -4.27
N LYS A 37 7.75 26.61 -4.41
CA LYS A 37 8.71 27.01 -3.37
C LYS A 37 8.05 27.60 -2.11
N ASP A 38 6.89 28.24 -2.25
CA ASP A 38 6.17 28.89 -1.14
C ASP A 38 4.65 28.67 -1.30
N PRO A 39 4.13 27.48 -0.95
CA PRO A 39 2.74 27.14 -1.16
C PRO A 39 1.81 27.97 -0.24
N GLN A 40 0.76 28.54 -0.82
CA GLN A 40 -0.21 29.39 -0.10
C GLN A 40 -1.60 28.76 -0.06
N LEU A 41 -1.95 27.99 -1.10
CA LEU A 41 -3.24 27.34 -1.23
C LEU A 41 -3.11 25.82 -1.08
N ILE A 42 -4.18 25.16 -0.65
CA ILE A 42 -4.21 23.69 -0.58
C ILE A 42 -3.95 23.05 -1.95
N SER A 43 -4.36 23.71 -3.02
CA SER A 43 -4.11 23.32 -4.41
C SER A 43 -2.63 23.35 -4.78
N ASP A 44 -1.77 24.03 -4.02
CA ASP A 44 -0.32 24.07 -4.25
C ASP A 44 0.39 22.82 -3.73
N PHE A 45 -0.33 21.96 -2.99
CA PHE A 45 0.19 20.69 -2.51
C PHE A 45 -0.28 19.54 -3.39
N ARG A 46 0.57 18.52 -3.50
CA ARG A 46 0.22 17.20 -4.01
C ARG A 46 0.04 16.28 -2.80
N PRO A 47 -1.17 15.74 -2.55
CA PRO A 47 -1.34 14.72 -1.51
C PRO A 47 -0.67 13.42 -1.96
N ILE A 48 0.06 12.76 -1.07
CA ILE A 48 0.53 11.39 -1.23
C ILE A 48 0.04 10.53 -0.07
N SER A 49 -0.48 9.35 -0.38
CA SER A 49 -0.86 8.35 0.63
C SER A 49 0.36 7.53 1.05
N LEU A 50 0.77 7.70 2.30
CA LEU A 50 1.76 6.85 2.96
C LEU A 50 1.04 5.64 3.54
N ILE A 51 1.00 4.56 2.75
CA ILE A 51 0.42 3.26 3.12
C ILE A 51 1.50 2.22 3.41
N GLY A 52 1.19 1.28 4.31
CA GLY A 52 2.10 0.22 4.73
C GLY A 52 2.64 -0.63 3.56
N CYS A 53 3.90 -1.06 3.67
CA CYS A 53 4.58 -1.82 2.61
C CYS A 53 3.93 -3.18 2.33
N VAL A 54 3.38 -3.85 3.35
CA VAL A 54 2.70 -5.16 3.22
C VAL A 54 1.52 -5.04 2.25
N TYR A 55 0.69 -3.99 2.40
CA TYR A 55 -0.41 -3.71 1.48
C TYR A 55 0.09 -3.54 0.05
N LYS A 56 1.17 -2.76 -0.16
CA LYS A 56 1.74 -2.50 -1.49
C LYS A 56 2.23 -3.79 -2.17
N ILE A 57 2.82 -4.71 -1.40
CA ILE A 57 3.33 -5.98 -1.96
C ILE A 57 2.16 -6.87 -2.39
N ILE A 58 1.11 -7.00 -1.58
CA ILE A 58 -0.11 -7.74 -1.96
C ILE A 58 -0.74 -7.13 -3.21
N ALA A 59 -0.93 -5.81 -3.23
CA ALA A 59 -1.47 -5.09 -4.39
C ALA A 59 -0.64 -5.34 -5.65
N LYS A 60 0.70 -5.37 -5.54
CA LYS A 60 1.59 -5.68 -6.67
C LYS A 60 1.43 -7.11 -7.17
N VAL A 61 1.31 -8.09 -6.27
CA VAL A 61 1.05 -9.50 -6.65
C VAL A 61 -0.28 -9.61 -7.39
N LEU A 62 -1.34 -8.98 -6.89
CA LEU A 62 -2.65 -8.97 -7.53
C LEU A 62 -2.62 -8.30 -8.91
N SER A 63 -1.98 -7.13 -9.01
CA SER A 63 -1.80 -6.42 -10.28
C SER A 63 -1.08 -7.28 -11.31
N ASN A 64 -0.01 -7.99 -10.92
CA ASN A 64 0.72 -8.90 -11.80
C ASN A 64 -0.14 -10.11 -12.23
N ARG A 65 -1.04 -10.61 -11.38
CA ARG A 65 -2.00 -11.67 -11.75
C ARG A 65 -3.04 -11.16 -12.72
N LEU A 66 -3.60 -9.99 -12.45
CA LEU A 66 -4.61 -9.34 -13.29
C LEU A 66 -4.04 -9.03 -14.69
N SER A 67 -2.81 -8.56 -14.77
CA SER A 67 -2.12 -8.28 -16.03
C SER A 67 -2.03 -9.50 -16.97
N LYS A 68 -2.11 -10.74 -16.46
CA LYS A 68 -2.07 -11.95 -17.30
C LYS A 68 -3.39 -12.24 -18.01
N VAL A 69 -4.49 -11.64 -17.56
CA VAL A 69 -5.85 -11.90 -18.07
C VAL A 69 -6.51 -10.67 -18.67
N MET A 70 -5.87 -9.51 -18.60
CA MET A 70 -6.30 -8.28 -19.28
C MET A 70 -5.70 -8.11 -20.69
N ASN A 71 -5.18 -9.20 -21.26
CA ASN A 71 -4.80 -9.28 -22.67
C ASN A 71 -5.95 -9.89 -23.46
#